data_AF-A0A956ATZ7-F1
#
_entry.id   AF-A0A956ATZ7-F1
#
_cell.length_a   1.000
_cell.length_b   1.000
_cell.length_c   1.000
_cell.angle_alpha   90.00
_cell.angle_beta   90.00
_cell.angle_gamma   90.00
#
_symmetry.space_group_name_H-M   'P 1'
#
loop_
_entity.id
_entity.type
_entity.pdbx_description
1 polymer ?
#
loop_
_entity_poly.entity_id
_entity_poly.type
_entity_poly.pdbx_seq_one_letter_code
_entity_poly.pdbx_strand_id
1 'polypeptide(L)'
;AGVAYVLGMRALFEAAAVLILAWSIKSVCDGLGTGMAIVALIGEGLPPMWIPLTVFVLSGAIAFSTGTSWGTMALILPIAAPLAATLSGEPLIVLACLGAVLDGAIWGDHCSPISDTTVLSSTASGCPHLAHVRTQLPYASLAMIAAGLTGYLGVVIGLPVWLGYLAGIGLMALTLRVAGRNPDLA
;
A
#
# COMPACT_ATOMS: atom_id res chain seq x y z
N ALA A 1 -10.30 -22.87 25.80
CA ALA A 1 -9.01 -23.17 25.13
C ALA A 1 -9.21 -23.75 23.71
N GLY A 2 -9.92 -24.88 23.53
CA GLY A 2 -10.05 -25.53 22.21
C GLY A 2 -10.77 -24.71 21.12
N VAL A 3 -11.82 -23.97 21.48
CA VAL A 3 -12.56 -23.13 20.51
C VAL A 3 -11.70 -21.97 19.99
N ALA A 4 -10.94 -21.31 20.87
CA ALA A 4 -10.01 -20.25 20.48
C ALA A 4 -8.86 -20.79 19.60
N TYR A 5 -8.38 -22.00 19.89
CA TYR A 5 -7.38 -22.69 19.07
C TYR A 5 -7.90 -22.99 17.66
N VAL A 6 -9.12 -23.51 17.52
CA VAL A 6 -9.74 -23.79 16.22
C VAL A 6 -10.02 -22.51 15.43
N LEU A 7 -10.47 -21.44 16.09
CA LEU A 7 -10.63 -20.11 15.47
C LEU A 7 -9.27 -19.55 14.98
N GLY A 8 -8.22 -19.66 15.79
CA GLY A 8 -6.87 -19.25 15.41
C GLY A 8 -6.31 -20.06 14.24
N MET A 9 -6.51 -21.37 14.23
CA MET A 9 -6.14 -22.23 13.09
C MET A 9 -6.83 -21.82 11.80
N ARG A 10 -8.10 -21.40 11.87
CA ARG A 10 -8.87 -20.99 10.69
C ARG A 10 -8.31 -19.70 10.07
N ALA A 11 -7.92 -18.74 10.89
CA ALA A 11 -7.25 -17.51 10.44
C ALA A 11 -5.85 -17.80 9.86
N LEU A 12 -5.09 -18.72 10.47
CA LEU A 12 -3.79 -19.14 9.94
C LEU A 12 -3.91 -19.91 8.61
N PHE A 13 -4.97 -20.68 8.43
CA PHE A 13 -5.24 -21.39 7.17
C PHE A 13 -5.52 -20.41 6.03
N GLU A 14 -6.29 -19.35 6.28
CA GLU A 14 -6.55 -18.29 5.31
C GLU A 14 -5.27 -17.56 4.89
N ALA A 15 -4.43 -17.18 5.86
CA ALA A 15 -3.12 -16.60 5.59
C ALA A 15 -2.21 -17.56 4.78
N ALA A 16 -2.18 -18.84 5.13
CA ALA A 16 -1.39 -19.85 4.41
C ALA A 16 -1.88 -20.05 2.97
N ALA A 17 -3.20 -20.06 2.74
CA ALA A 17 -3.80 -20.17 1.41
C ALA A 17 -3.42 -18.97 0.54
N VAL A 18 -3.49 -17.74 1.08
CA VAL A 18 -3.05 -16.53 0.37
C VAL A 18 -1.57 -16.61 -0.02
N LEU A 19 -0.70 -17.06 0.88
CA LEU A 19 0.74 -17.20 0.59
C LEU A 19 1.03 -18.22 -0.52
N ILE A 20 0.36 -19.38 -0.50
CA ILE A 20 0.51 -20.41 -1.54
C ILE A 20 0.01 -19.90 -2.90
N LEU A 21 -1.14 -19.22 -2.92
CA LEU A 21 -1.69 -18.64 -4.15
C LEU A 21 -0.80 -17.50 -4.67
N ALA A 22 -0.25 -16.70 -3.78
CA ALA A 22 0.70 -15.65 -4.14
C ALA A 22 2.00 -16.21 -4.75
N TRP A 23 2.56 -17.28 -4.18
CA TRP A 23 3.71 -17.97 -4.78
C TRP A 23 3.36 -18.60 -6.13
N SER A 24 2.12 -19.08 -6.28
CA SER A 24 1.63 -19.59 -7.57
C SER A 24 1.52 -18.47 -8.61
N ILE A 25 0.97 -17.31 -8.24
CA ILE A 25 0.89 -16.13 -9.11
C ILE A 25 2.29 -15.62 -9.44
N LYS A 26 3.21 -15.55 -8.46
CA LYS A 26 4.62 -15.21 -8.71
C LYS A 26 5.23 -16.14 -9.76
N SER A 27 5.06 -17.45 -9.61
CA SER A 27 5.57 -18.45 -10.55
C SER A 27 5.01 -18.26 -11.97
N VAL A 28 3.71 -17.98 -12.09
CA VAL A 28 3.07 -17.65 -13.37
C VAL A 28 3.62 -16.34 -13.93
N CYS A 29 3.77 -15.30 -13.10
CA CYS A 29 4.32 -14.01 -13.49
C CYS A 29 5.77 -14.11 -13.96
N ASP A 30 6.59 -14.92 -13.28
CA ASP A 30 7.98 -15.23 -13.68
C ASP A 30 7.98 -15.97 -15.03
N GLY A 31 7.11 -16.97 -15.20
CA GLY A 31 6.97 -17.73 -16.45
C GLY A 31 6.48 -16.90 -17.64
N LEU A 32 5.61 -15.91 -17.38
CA LEU A 32 5.15 -14.94 -18.39
C LEU A 32 6.16 -13.81 -18.66
N GLY A 33 7.24 -13.73 -17.89
CA GLY A 33 8.17 -12.61 -17.95
C GLY A 33 7.52 -11.28 -17.57
N THR A 34 6.53 -11.30 -16.67
CA THR A 34 5.73 -10.11 -16.29
C THR A 34 6.61 -8.99 -15.75
N GLY A 35 7.67 -9.31 -15.01
CA GLY A 35 8.68 -8.33 -14.60
C GLY A 35 9.32 -7.63 -15.81
N MET A 36 9.73 -8.38 -16.83
CA MET A 36 10.26 -7.82 -18.08
C MET A 36 9.19 -7.11 -18.91
N ALA A 37 7.93 -7.56 -18.88
CA ALA A 37 6.81 -6.92 -19.56
C ALA A 37 6.46 -5.58 -18.91
N ILE A 38 6.49 -5.48 -17.58
CA ILE A 38 6.33 -4.23 -16.84
C ILE A 38 7.53 -3.31 -17.11
N VAL A 39 8.77 -3.82 -17.16
CA VAL A 39 9.95 -3.05 -17.62
C VAL A 39 9.76 -2.54 -19.04
N ALA A 40 9.24 -3.37 -19.94
CA ALA A 40 8.99 -3.01 -21.34
C ALA A 40 7.83 -2.00 -21.50
N LEU A 41 6.78 -2.11 -20.67
CA LEU A 41 5.64 -1.18 -20.62
C LEU A 41 6.01 0.16 -20.01
N ILE A 42 6.86 0.14 -18.97
CA ILE A 42 7.43 1.34 -18.36
C ILE A 42 8.46 1.98 -19.33
N GLY A 43 9.03 1.19 -20.24
CA GLY A 43 9.98 1.59 -21.25
C GLY A 43 11.37 1.87 -20.67
N GLU A 44 12.39 1.90 -21.53
CA GLU A 44 13.77 2.30 -21.17
C GLU A 44 13.86 3.76 -20.66
N GLY A 45 12.75 4.51 -20.67
CA GLY A 45 12.69 5.93 -20.35
C GLY A 45 12.36 6.29 -18.91
N LEU A 46 11.89 5.37 -18.05
CA LEU A 46 11.58 5.71 -16.66
C LEU A 46 12.85 5.61 -15.79
N PRO A 47 13.33 6.72 -15.21
CA PRO A 47 14.52 6.68 -14.38
C PRO A 47 14.25 5.82 -13.12
N PRO A 48 15.20 4.97 -12.66
CA PRO A 48 14.94 4.01 -11.58
C PRO A 48 14.41 4.62 -10.28
N MET A 49 14.76 5.88 -10.01
CA MET A 49 14.25 6.69 -8.90
C MET A 49 12.71 6.85 -8.86
N TRP A 50 12.01 6.70 -9.99
CA TRP A 50 10.54 6.82 -10.07
C TRP A 50 9.82 5.51 -9.77
N ILE A 51 10.52 4.36 -9.80
CA ILE A 51 9.91 3.05 -9.59
C ILE A 51 9.13 2.98 -8.27
N PRO A 52 9.66 3.45 -7.11
CA PRO A 52 8.92 3.40 -5.84
C PRO A 52 7.58 4.15 -5.91
N LEU A 53 7.57 5.35 -6.48
CA LEU A 53 6.35 6.17 -6.59
C LEU A 53 5.30 5.51 -7.50
N THR A 54 5.73 4.94 -8.62
CA THR A 54 4.84 4.23 -9.55
C THR A 54 4.25 2.99 -8.88
N VAL A 55 5.09 2.18 -8.22
CA VAL A 55 4.66 0.98 -7.50
C VAL A 55 3.72 1.33 -6.35
N PHE A 56 3.95 2.43 -5.63
CA PHE A 56 3.09 2.93 -4.56
C PHE A 56 1.67 3.21 -5.05
N VAL A 57 1.53 3.98 -6.14
CA VAL A 57 0.23 4.32 -6.73
C VAL A 57 -0.48 3.09 -7.28
N LEU A 58 0.24 2.21 -8.00
CA LEU A 58 -0.32 0.98 -8.55
C LEU A 58 -0.81 0.04 -7.45
N SER A 59 -0.04 -0.13 -6.39
CA SER A 59 -0.41 -0.98 -5.25
C SER A 59 -1.66 -0.42 -4.56
N GLY A 60 -1.73 0.90 -4.38
CA GLY A 60 -2.93 1.58 -3.90
C GLY A 60 -4.16 1.33 -4.75
N ALA A 61 -4.05 1.48 -6.07
CA ALA A 61 -5.17 1.27 -7.00
C ALA A 61 -5.65 -0.19 -7.00
N ILE A 62 -4.73 -1.16 -6.99
CA ILE A 62 -5.05 -2.58 -6.95
C ILE A 62 -5.74 -2.94 -5.63
N ALA A 63 -5.18 -2.53 -4.48
CA ALA A 63 -5.76 -2.82 -3.17
C ALA A 63 -7.12 -2.13 -2.99
N PHE A 64 -7.28 -0.90 -3.46
CA PHE A 64 -8.57 -0.21 -3.43
C PHE A 64 -9.64 -0.94 -4.24
N SER A 65 -9.26 -1.43 -5.42
CA SER A 65 -10.18 -2.13 -6.34
C SER A 65 -10.51 -3.55 -5.92
N THR A 66 -9.60 -4.21 -5.22
CA THR A 66 -9.74 -5.62 -4.79
C THR A 66 -10.20 -5.75 -3.33
N GLY A 67 -10.07 -4.69 -2.53
CA GLY A 67 -10.42 -4.70 -1.11
C GLY A 67 -9.47 -5.54 -0.23
N THR A 68 -8.24 -5.79 -0.68
CA THR A 68 -7.28 -6.61 0.09
C THR A 68 -5.85 -6.05 0.07
N SER A 69 -5.31 -5.80 1.26
CA SER A 69 -3.91 -5.42 1.46
C SER A 69 -2.98 -6.61 1.23
N TRP A 70 -3.23 -7.73 1.91
CA TRP A 70 -2.39 -8.94 1.81
C TRP A 70 -2.35 -9.52 0.40
N GLY A 71 -3.48 -9.57 -0.31
CA GLY A 71 -3.50 -10.03 -1.70
C GLY A 71 -2.63 -9.17 -2.62
N THR A 72 -2.70 -7.85 -2.43
CA THR A 72 -1.89 -6.89 -3.20
C THR A 72 -0.40 -7.01 -2.88
N MET A 73 -0.04 -7.10 -1.60
CA MET A 73 1.35 -7.28 -1.17
C MET A 73 1.94 -8.58 -1.72
N ALA A 74 1.16 -9.66 -1.65
CA ALA A 74 1.61 -10.97 -2.08
C ALA A 74 1.74 -11.07 -3.62
N LEU A 75 0.92 -10.30 -4.36
CA LEU A 75 1.04 -10.13 -5.82
C LEU A 75 2.27 -9.28 -6.21
N ILE A 76 2.46 -8.12 -5.58
CA ILE A 76 3.38 -7.09 -6.10
C ILE A 76 4.79 -7.20 -5.49
N LEU A 77 4.95 -7.53 -4.21
CA LEU A 77 6.28 -7.64 -3.57
C LEU A 77 7.26 -8.54 -4.35
N PRO A 78 6.85 -9.73 -4.84
CA PRO A 78 7.76 -10.61 -5.57
C PRO A 78 8.21 -10.06 -6.93
N ILE A 79 7.53 -9.05 -7.46
CA ILE A 79 7.83 -8.39 -8.73
C ILE A 79 8.63 -7.11 -8.47
N ALA A 80 8.19 -6.29 -7.52
CA ALA A 80 8.76 -4.98 -7.23
C ALA A 80 10.20 -5.05 -6.68
N ALA A 81 10.50 -6.02 -5.80
CA ALA A 81 11.83 -6.13 -5.22
C ALA A 81 12.92 -6.53 -6.23
N PRO A 82 12.73 -7.58 -7.06
CA PRO A 82 13.67 -7.89 -8.14
C PRO A 82 13.76 -6.77 -9.17
N LEU A 83 12.64 -6.14 -9.55
CA LEU A 83 12.60 -5.02 -10.50
C LEU A 83 13.50 -3.87 -10.05
N ALA A 84 13.36 -3.43 -8.79
CA ALA A 84 14.14 -2.35 -8.22
C ALA A 84 15.64 -2.70 -8.15
N ALA A 85 15.96 -3.95 -7.80
CA ALA A 85 17.33 -4.45 -7.72
C ALA A 85 17.99 -4.51 -9.10
N THR A 86 17.27 -4.95 -10.13
CA THR A 86 17.78 -5.04 -11.51
C THR A 86 17.99 -3.66 -12.15
N LEU A 87 17.08 -2.70 -11.92
CA LEU A 87 17.11 -1.41 -12.62
C LEU A 87 18.01 -0.37 -11.95
N SER A 88 18.11 -0.38 -10.62
CA SER A 88 18.92 0.63 -9.89
C SER A 88 20.20 0.06 -9.27
N GLY A 89 20.15 -1.16 -8.74
CA GLY A 89 21.18 -1.70 -7.84
C GLY A 89 21.30 -0.97 -6.50
N GLU A 90 20.57 0.13 -6.29
CA GLU A 90 20.68 0.98 -5.11
C GLU A 90 19.81 0.45 -3.96
N PRO A 91 20.39 0.15 -2.78
CA PRO A 91 19.64 -0.40 -1.64
C PRO A 91 18.47 0.48 -1.22
N LEU A 92 18.61 1.81 -1.34
CA LEU A 92 17.56 2.77 -1.01
C LEU A 92 16.33 2.59 -1.91
N ILE A 93 16.51 2.37 -3.21
CA ILE A 93 15.41 2.22 -4.16
C ILE A 93 14.68 0.89 -3.94
N VAL A 94 15.41 -0.18 -3.63
CA VAL A 94 14.82 -1.47 -3.26
C VAL A 94 13.97 -1.35 -2.00
N LEU A 95 14.50 -0.73 -0.95
CA LEU A 95 13.77 -0.49 0.30
C LEU A 95 12.54 0.41 0.09
N ALA A 96 12.69 1.47 -0.71
CA ALA A 96 11.59 2.36 -1.05
C ALA A 96 10.50 1.62 -1.86
N CYS A 97 10.85 0.71 -2.76
CA CYS A 97 9.87 -0.10 -3.49
C CYS A 97 9.13 -1.08 -2.57
N LEU A 98 9.82 -1.71 -1.63
CA LEU A 98 9.18 -2.57 -0.63
C LEU A 98 8.18 -1.76 0.23
N GLY A 99 8.61 -0.60 0.73
CA GLY A 99 7.74 0.32 1.46
C GLY A 99 6.55 0.79 0.62
N ALA A 100 6.78 1.12 -0.65
CA ALA A 100 5.75 1.56 -1.60
C ALA A 100 4.63 0.53 -1.76
N VAL A 101 4.98 -0.76 -1.88
CA VAL A 101 3.97 -1.82 -1.95
C VAL A 101 3.15 -1.89 -0.66
N LEU A 102 3.82 -1.84 0.50
CA LEU A 102 3.15 -1.93 1.79
C LEU A 102 2.22 -0.74 2.02
N ASP A 103 2.71 0.49 1.85
CA ASP A 103 1.95 1.72 2.08
C ASP A 103 0.76 1.84 1.12
N GLY A 104 0.99 1.55 -0.18
CA GLY A 104 -0.07 1.58 -1.17
C GLY A 104 -1.14 0.53 -0.87
N ALA A 105 -0.73 -0.71 -0.58
CA ALA A 105 -1.67 -1.78 -0.28
C ALA A 105 -2.50 -1.50 0.98
N ILE A 106 -1.90 -0.93 2.03
CA ILE A 106 -2.61 -0.52 3.26
C ILE A 106 -3.61 0.59 2.95
N TRP A 107 -3.19 1.63 2.24
CA TRP A 107 -4.10 2.74 1.90
C TRP A 107 -5.31 2.26 1.10
N GLY A 108 -5.09 1.44 0.07
CA GLY A 108 -6.15 0.97 -0.80
C GLY A 108 -7.18 0.11 -0.05
N ASP A 109 -6.70 -0.83 0.76
CA ASP A 109 -7.56 -1.69 1.61
C ASP A 109 -8.37 -0.86 2.61
N HIS A 110 -7.73 0.09 3.30
CA HIS A 110 -8.36 0.92 4.34
C HIS A 110 -9.46 1.85 3.80
N CYS A 111 -9.40 2.20 2.52
CA CYS A 111 -10.37 3.09 1.88
C CYS A 111 -11.42 2.37 1.03
N SER A 112 -11.24 1.07 0.78
CA SER A 112 -12.06 0.34 -0.17
C SER A 112 -13.45 0.02 0.41
N PRO A 113 -14.56 0.37 -0.28
CA PRO A 113 -15.91 0.00 0.16
C PRO A 113 -16.17 -1.52 0.16
N ILE A 114 -15.31 -2.31 -0.47
CA ILE A 114 -15.49 -3.76 -0.58
C ILE A 114 -14.49 -4.54 0.28
N SER A 115 -13.64 -3.84 1.03
CA SER A 115 -12.64 -4.47 1.89
C SER A 115 -13.27 -5.13 3.12
N ASP A 116 -12.79 -6.33 3.45
CA ASP A 116 -13.22 -7.05 4.65
C ASP A 116 -12.90 -6.27 5.94
N THR A 117 -11.75 -5.59 6.01
CA THR A 117 -11.40 -4.76 7.17
C THR A 117 -12.35 -3.57 7.29
N THR A 118 -12.73 -2.94 6.17
CA THR A 118 -13.68 -1.83 6.14
C THR A 118 -15.10 -2.28 6.52
N VAL A 119 -15.56 -3.41 5.99
CA VAL A 119 -16.87 -4.00 6.30
C VAL A 119 -16.96 -4.40 7.77
N LEU A 120 -15.94 -5.10 8.29
CA LEU A 120 -15.90 -5.51 9.69
C LEU A 120 -15.81 -4.30 10.64
N SER A 121 -15.00 -3.29 10.30
CA SER A 121 -14.87 -2.08 11.13
C SER A 121 -16.17 -1.29 11.21
N SER A 122 -16.88 -1.11 10.09
CA SER A 122 -18.18 -0.44 10.08
C SER A 122 -19.26 -1.20 10.84
N THR A 123 -19.29 -2.53 10.69
CA THR A 123 -20.22 -3.42 11.41
C THR A 123 -19.95 -3.41 12.91
N ALA A 124 -18.69 -3.55 13.33
CA ALA A 124 -18.29 -3.53 14.74
C ALA A 124 -18.56 -2.17 15.40
N SER A 125 -18.48 -1.08 14.64
CA SER A 125 -18.77 0.28 15.10
C SER A 125 -20.28 0.62 15.08
N GLY A 126 -21.12 -0.27 14.52
CA GLY A 126 -22.56 -0.05 14.42
C GLY A 126 -22.97 1.13 13.53
N CYS A 127 -22.11 1.56 12.60
CA CYS A 127 -22.37 2.72 11.75
C CYS A 127 -22.67 2.32 10.29
N PRO A 128 -23.37 3.17 9.53
CA PRO A 128 -23.63 2.89 8.12
C PRO A 128 -22.31 2.72 7.35
N HIS A 129 -22.18 1.62 6.62
CA HIS A 129 -20.94 1.25 5.93
C HIS A 129 -20.38 2.37 5.04
N LEU A 130 -21.22 2.97 4.19
CA LEU A 130 -20.77 4.05 3.31
C LEU A 130 -20.41 5.34 4.09
N ALA A 131 -20.97 5.56 5.27
CA ALA A 131 -20.58 6.67 6.13
C ALA A 131 -19.20 6.43 6.77
N HIS A 132 -18.89 5.19 7.16
CA HIS A 132 -17.55 4.81 7.59
C HIS A 132 -16.51 5.08 6.49
N VAL A 133 -16.73 4.57 5.28
CA VAL A 133 -15.84 4.79 4.14
C VAL A 133 -15.61 6.29 3.88
N ARG A 134 -16.68 7.08 3.82
CA ARG A 134 -16.62 8.52 3.55
C ARG A 134 -15.85 9.29 4.62
N THR A 135 -15.90 8.86 5.87
CA THR A 135 -15.17 9.52 6.95
C THR A 135 -13.71 9.10 7.01
N GLN A 136 -13.36 7.86 6.62
CA GLN A 136 -11.97 7.38 6.58
C GLN A 136 -11.17 7.92 5.38
N LEU A 137 -11.80 7.99 4.20
CA LEU A 137 -11.13 8.34 2.94
C LEU A 137 -10.30 9.64 3.00
N PRO A 138 -10.78 10.76 3.59
CA PRO A 138 -9.99 11.99 3.68
C PRO A 138 -8.71 11.84 4.52
N TYR A 139 -8.77 11.14 5.66
CA TYR A 139 -7.61 10.95 6.53
C TYR A 139 -6.58 10.03 5.92
N ALA A 140 -7.03 8.92 5.34
CA ALA A 140 -6.15 7.97 4.68
C ALA A 140 -5.52 8.59 3.42
N SER A 141 -6.28 9.35 2.63
CA SER A 141 -5.74 10.07 1.47
C SER A 141 -4.73 11.15 1.86
N LEU A 142 -4.93 11.83 2.99
CA LEU A 142 -3.93 12.77 3.51
C LEU A 142 -2.59 12.06 3.81
N ALA A 143 -2.64 10.89 4.46
CA ALA A 143 -1.45 10.08 4.72
C ALA A 143 -0.78 9.61 3.41
N MET A 144 -1.58 9.14 2.44
CA MET A 144 -1.09 8.73 1.12
C MET A 144 -0.41 9.87 0.37
N ILE A 145 -1.03 11.05 0.35
CA ILE A 145 -0.48 12.25 -0.29
C ILE A 145 0.82 12.67 0.40
N ALA A 146 0.87 12.64 1.74
CA ALA A 146 2.07 12.99 2.47
C ALA A 146 3.23 12.02 2.16
N ALA A 147 2.99 10.70 2.21
CA ALA A 147 3.98 9.70 1.86
C ALA A 147 4.43 9.81 0.38
N GLY A 148 3.48 10.04 -0.53
CA GLY A 148 3.74 10.27 -1.95
C GLY A 148 4.63 11.47 -2.21
N LEU A 149 4.32 12.63 -1.63
CA LEU A 149 5.02 13.89 -1.89
C LEU A 149 6.36 14.00 -1.15
N THR A 150 6.43 13.58 0.11
CA THR A 150 7.63 13.82 0.93
C THR A 150 8.52 12.58 1.05
N GLY A 151 7.96 11.39 0.89
CA GLY A 151 8.68 10.13 0.85
C GLY A 151 9.11 9.78 -0.56
N TYR A 152 8.19 9.26 -1.38
CA TYR A 152 8.51 8.68 -2.69
C TYR A 152 8.97 9.71 -3.72
N LEU A 153 8.28 10.85 -3.84
CA LEU A 153 8.75 11.96 -4.66
C LEU A 153 9.98 12.64 -4.03
N GLY A 154 10.10 12.61 -2.71
CA GLY A 154 11.31 13.00 -1.99
C GLY A 154 12.55 12.23 -2.45
N VAL A 155 12.43 10.90 -2.61
CA VAL A 155 13.49 10.04 -3.17
C VAL A 155 13.83 10.44 -4.60
N VAL A 156 12.84 10.77 -5.43
CA VAL A 156 13.07 11.26 -6.81
C VAL A 156 13.89 12.55 -6.83
N ILE A 157 13.63 13.50 -5.93
CA ILE A 157 14.37 14.76 -5.92
C ILE A 157 15.68 14.70 -5.12
N GLY A 158 16.05 13.53 -4.59
CA GLY A 158 17.26 13.35 -3.78
C GLY A 158 17.17 13.92 -2.37
N LEU A 159 15.95 14.05 -1.82
CA LEU A 159 15.73 14.53 -0.46
C LEU A 159 16.30 13.52 0.56
N PRO A 160 17.04 13.98 1.59
CA PRO A 160 17.45 13.11 2.68
C PRO A 160 16.22 12.47 3.36
N VAL A 161 16.25 11.15 3.56
CA VAL A 161 15.10 10.37 4.07
C VAL A 161 14.52 10.93 5.37
N TRP A 162 15.37 11.33 6.32
CA TRP A 162 14.94 11.92 7.59
C TRP A 162 14.17 13.23 7.40
N LEU A 163 14.55 14.04 6.40
CA LEU A 163 13.86 15.29 6.07
C LEU A 163 12.52 15.01 5.41
N GLY A 164 12.43 13.96 4.59
CA GLY A 164 11.17 13.46 4.02
C GLY A 164 10.16 13.05 5.10
N TYR A 165 10.61 12.36 6.16
CA TYR A 165 9.76 12.02 7.30
C TYR A 165 9.29 13.25 8.08
N LEU A 166 10.19 14.18 8.39
CA LEU A 166 9.83 15.43 9.08
C LEU A 166 8.85 16.28 8.27
N ALA A 167 9.07 16.38 6.95
CA ALA A 167 8.19 17.09 6.04
C ALA A 167 6.80 16.44 5.97
N GLY A 168 6.72 15.11 5.95
CA GLY A 168 5.46 14.37 5.95
C GLY A 168 4.67 14.59 7.24
N ILE A 169 5.32 14.48 8.39
CA ILE A 169 4.71 14.78 9.70
C ILE A 169 4.22 16.23 9.73
N GLY A 170 5.06 17.17 9.28
CA GLY A 170 4.71 18.59 9.20
C GLY A 170 3.50 18.87 8.32
N LEU A 171 3.45 18.27 7.12
CA LEU A 171 2.34 18.40 6.18
C LEU A 171 1.02 17.88 6.78
N MET A 172 1.05 16.70 7.40
CA MET A 172 -0.13 16.13 8.05
C MET A 172 -0.58 16.99 9.23
N ALA A 173 0.34 17.40 10.12
CA ALA A 173 0.03 18.24 11.28
C ALA A 173 -0.52 19.61 10.87
N LEU A 174 0.07 20.23 9.85
CA LEU A 174 -0.41 21.51 9.30
C LEU A 174 -1.82 21.36 8.72
N THR A 175 -2.05 20.31 7.92
CA THR A 175 -3.37 20.07 7.31
C THR A 175 -4.43 19.86 8.38
N LEU A 176 -4.13 19.08 9.44
CA LEU A 176 -5.04 18.88 10.57
C LEU A 176 -5.30 20.17 11.35
N ARG A 177 -4.31 21.06 11.48
CA ARG A 177 -4.50 22.36 12.15
C ARG A 177 -5.34 23.35 11.35
N VAL A 178 -5.21 23.35 10.02
CA VAL A 178 -5.89 24.31 9.14
C VAL A 178 -7.27 23.83 8.72
N ALA A 179 -7.41 22.54 8.39
CA ALA A 179 -8.64 21.96 7.85
C ALA A 179 -9.34 20.99 8.80
N GLY A 180 -8.70 20.60 9.91
CA GLY A 180 -9.30 19.74 10.91
C GLY A 180 -10.46 20.44 11.61
N ARG A 181 -11.53 19.68 11.85
CA ARG A 181 -12.70 20.14 12.62
C ARG A 181 -12.69 19.46 13.98
N ASN A 182 -13.12 20.18 15.01
CA ASN A 182 -13.29 19.58 16.33
C ASN A 182 -14.54 18.67 16.28
N PRO A 183 -14.39 17.35 16.49
CA PRO A 183 -15.51 16.43 16.48
C PRO A 183 -16.53 16.71 17.59
N ASP A 184 -16.14 17.37 18.68
CA ASP A 184 -17.05 17.71 19.78
C ASP A 184 -17.96 18.91 19.47
N LEU A 185 -17.70 19.63 18.38
CA LEU A 185 -18.43 20.84 17.97
C LEU A 185 -19.29 20.64 16.72
N ALA A 186 -19.37 19.42 16.19
CA ALA A 186 -20.07 19.06 14.93
C ALA A 186 -21.26 18.14 15.19
#